data_AF-A0A5N8HJT9-F1
#
_entry.id   AF-A0A5N8HJT9-F1
#
_cell.length_a   1.000
_cell.length_b   1.000
_cell.length_c   1.000
_cell.angle_alpha   90.00
_cell.angle_beta   90.00
_cell.angle_gamma   90.00
#
_symmetry.space_group_name_H-M   'P 1'
#
loop_
_entity.id
_entity.type
_entity.pdbx_description
1 polymer ?
#
loop_
_entity_poly.entity_id
_entity_poly.type
_entity_poly.pdbx_seq_one_letter_code
_entity_poly.pdbx_strand_id
1 'polypeptide(L)'
;MNIQALLSEKVRQAMIAAGAPADCEPQVRQSAKVQFGDYQANGMMAVAKKLGMAPRQLAEQVLTHLDLNGIASKVEIAGPGFINIFLDPAFLAEHVQQALASDRLGV
;
A
#
# COMPACT_ATOMS: atom_id res chain seq x y z
N MET A 1 -11.74 11.45 -0.54
CA MET A 1 -11.08 10.19 -0.97
C MET A 1 -10.59 9.42 0.26
N ASN A 2 -10.71 8.09 0.26
CA ASN A 2 -10.18 7.23 1.33
C ASN A 2 -8.76 6.76 0.95
N ILE A 3 -7.74 7.21 1.68
CA ILE A 3 -6.32 6.91 1.39
C ILE A 3 -6.05 5.41 1.50
N GLN A 4 -6.60 4.72 2.51
CA GLN A 4 -6.40 3.28 2.67
C GLN A 4 -6.96 2.49 1.47
N ALA A 5 -8.11 2.90 0.94
CA ALA A 5 -8.71 2.28 -0.24
C ALA A 5 -7.86 2.53 -1.50
N LEU A 6 -7.35 3.75 -1.69
CA LEU A 6 -6.43 4.08 -2.78
C LEU A 6 -5.15 3.23 -2.74
N LEU A 7 -4.52 3.14 -1.57
CA LEU A 7 -3.33 2.32 -1.37
C LEU A 7 -3.63 0.83 -1.59
N SER A 8 -4.77 0.35 -1.11
CA SER A 8 -5.21 -1.02 -1.35
C SER A 8 -5.31 -1.33 -2.84
N GLU A 9 -5.95 -0.45 -3.62
CA GLU A 9 -6.10 -0.68 -5.05
C GLU A 9 -4.76 -0.65 -5.78
N LYS A 10 -3.89 0.31 -5.48
CA LYS A 10 -2.54 0.38 -6.09
C LYS A 10 -1.68 -0.83 -5.76
N VAL A 11 -1.69 -1.29 -4.51
CA VAL A 11 -0.94 -2.50 -4.12
C VAL A 11 -1.54 -3.73 -4.79
N ARG A 12 -2.87 -3.86 -4.86
CA ARG A 12 -3.54 -4.97 -5.55
C ARG A 12 -3.14 -5.04 -7.04
N GLN A 13 -3.14 -3.90 -7.72
CA GLN A 13 -2.71 -3.82 -9.12
C GLN A 13 -1.25 -4.24 -9.30
N ALA A 14 -0.36 -3.76 -8.43
CA ALA A 14 1.05 -4.15 -8.45
C ALA A 14 1.26 -5.66 -8.14
N MET A 15 0.46 -6.23 -7.23
CA MET A 15 0.44 -7.67 -6.96
C MET A 15 0.02 -8.47 -8.18
N ILE A 16 -1.04 -8.06 -8.87
CA ILE A 16 -1.51 -8.72 -10.10
C ILE A 16 -0.44 -8.63 -11.20
N ALA A 17 0.20 -7.48 -11.36
CA ALA A 17 1.32 -7.31 -12.29
C ALA A 17 2.52 -8.21 -11.95
N ALA A 18 2.76 -8.47 -10.66
CA ALA A 18 3.76 -9.41 -10.17
C ALA A 18 3.33 -10.90 -10.25
N GLY A 19 2.16 -11.20 -10.83
CA GLY A 19 1.66 -12.57 -11.05
C GLY A 19 0.71 -13.11 -9.97
N ALA A 20 0.21 -12.26 -9.07
CA ALA A 20 -0.83 -12.65 -8.13
C ALA A 20 -2.19 -12.88 -8.82
N PRO A 21 -3.06 -13.74 -8.25
CA PRO A 21 -4.45 -13.88 -8.68
C PRO A 21 -5.23 -12.56 -8.62
N ALA A 22 -6.25 -12.39 -9.48
CA ALA A 22 -7.06 -11.17 -9.54
C ALA A 22 -7.84 -10.88 -8.24
N ASP A 23 -8.17 -11.92 -7.48
CA ASP A 23 -8.83 -11.90 -6.17
C ASP A 23 -7.83 -11.76 -5.01
N CYS A 24 -6.57 -11.40 -5.28
CA CYS A 24 -5.59 -11.20 -4.21
C CYS A 24 -5.98 -10.04 -3.28
N GLU A 25 -5.73 -10.24 -1.99
CA GLU A 25 -5.99 -9.22 -0.97
C GLU A 25 -4.68 -8.57 -0.52
N PRO A 26 -4.48 -7.26 -0.74
CA PRO A 26 -3.26 -6.56 -0.34
C PRO A 26 -3.16 -6.37 1.18
N GLN A 27 -4.30 -6.45 1.90
CA GLN A 27 -4.39 -6.31 3.35
C GLN A 27 -3.71 -5.03 3.86
N VAL A 28 -3.98 -3.89 3.21
CA VAL A 28 -3.49 -2.58 3.65
C VAL A 28 -4.21 -2.15 4.92
N ARG A 29 -3.45 -1.83 5.96
CA ARG A 29 -3.95 -1.35 7.26
C ARG A 29 -3.09 -0.22 7.77
N GLN A 30 -3.61 0.54 8.74
CA GLN A 30 -2.78 1.50 9.48
C GLN A 30 -1.61 0.75 10.13
N SER A 31 -0.42 1.35 10.05
CA SER A 31 0.78 0.79 10.66
C SER A 31 0.66 0.74 12.18
N ALA A 32 1.06 -0.38 12.78
CA ALA A 32 0.98 -0.58 14.23
C ALA A 32 2.01 0.26 15.02
N LYS A 33 3.08 0.72 14.38
CA LYS A 33 4.14 1.55 14.96
C LYS A 33 4.60 2.57 13.93
N VAL A 34 4.96 3.77 14.39
CA VAL A 34 5.42 4.88 13.55
C VAL A 34 6.65 4.53 12.69
N GLN A 35 7.52 3.65 13.20
CA GLN A 35 8.69 3.16 12.46
C GLN A 35 8.34 2.33 11.22
N PHE A 36 7.10 1.89 11.07
CA PHE A 36 6.59 1.17 9.89
C PHE A 36 5.80 2.08 8.93
N GLY A 37 5.87 3.39 9.11
CA GLY A 37 5.15 4.37 8.30
C GLY A 37 3.70 4.55 8.75
N ASP A 38 2.87 5.03 7.83
CA ASP A 38 1.46 5.33 8.07
C ASP A 38 0.57 4.11 7.78
N TYR A 39 0.92 3.37 6.73
CA TYR A 39 0.21 2.17 6.30
C TYR A 39 1.18 1.02 6.02
N GLN A 40 0.67 -0.20 6.16
CA GLN A 40 1.39 -1.43 5.84
C GLN A 40 0.51 -2.37 5.01
N ALA A 41 1.07 -2.93 3.93
CA ALA A 41 0.44 -4.01 3.17
C ALA A 41 0.94 -5.37 3.65
N ASN A 42 0.01 -6.21 4.12
CA ASN A 42 0.30 -7.47 4.80
C ASN A 42 -0.03 -8.72 3.95
N GLY A 43 -0.51 -8.53 2.73
CA GLY A 43 -1.04 -9.61 1.88
C GLY A 43 0.02 -10.54 1.26
N MET A 44 1.29 -10.13 1.24
CA MET A 44 2.35 -10.82 0.50
C MET A 44 2.54 -12.27 0.94
N MET A 45 2.45 -12.56 2.24
CA MET A 45 2.65 -13.91 2.78
C MET A 45 1.60 -14.90 2.27
N ALA A 46 0.33 -14.50 2.27
CA ALA A 46 -0.76 -15.37 1.83
C ALA A 46 -0.69 -15.65 0.32
N VAL A 47 -0.35 -14.63 -0.47
CA VAL A 47 -0.24 -14.75 -1.92
C VAL A 47 1.00 -15.53 -2.34
N ALA A 48 2.17 -15.22 -1.77
CA ALA A 48 3.40 -15.94 -2.07
C ALA A 48 3.31 -17.43 -1.73
N LYS A 49 2.58 -17.78 -0.65
CA LYS A 49 2.27 -19.18 -0.34
C LYS A 49 1.47 -19.88 -1.44
N LYS A 50 0.47 -19.20 -2.03
CA LYS A 50 -0.31 -19.73 -3.16
C LYS A 50 0.54 -19.87 -4.43
N LEU A 51 1.51 -18.97 -4.63
CA LEU A 51 2.43 -18.98 -5.78
C LEU A 51 3.65 -19.91 -5.59
N GLY A 52 3.83 -20.49 -4.40
CA GLY A 52 4.97 -21.35 -4.11
C GLY A 52 6.32 -20.62 -4.07
N MET A 53 6.33 -19.34 -3.69
CA MET A 53 7.54 -18.50 -3.68
C MET A 53 7.79 -17.83 -2.33
N ALA A 54 8.99 -17.27 -2.13
CA ALA A 54 9.32 -16.53 -0.92
C ALA A 54 8.53 -15.21 -0.84
N PRO A 55 7.88 -14.86 0.28
CA PRO A 55 7.08 -13.64 0.36
C PRO A 55 7.87 -12.35 0.17
N ARG A 56 9.16 -12.36 0.52
CA ARG A 56 10.06 -11.22 0.31
C ARG A 56 10.35 -11.00 -1.16
N GLN A 57 10.52 -12.09 -1.92
CA GLN A 57 10.70 -12.04 -3.37
C GLN A 57 9.44 -11.48 -4.06
N LEU A 58 8.25 -11.90 -3.62
CA LEU A 58 7.00 -11.31 -4.12
C LEU A 58 6.93 -9.81 -3.79
N ALA A 59 7.26 -9.41 -2.56
CA ALA A 59 7.24 -8.00 -2.17
C ALA A 59 8.20 -7.16 -3.02
N GLU A 60 9.40 -7.66 -3.33
CA GLU A 60 10.37 -7.00 -4.21
C GLU A 60 9.81 -6.82 -5.63
N GLN A 61 9.16 -7.84 -6.19
CA GLN A 61 8.49 -7.75 -7.48
C GLN A 61 7.30 -6.78 -7.45
N VAL A 62 6.51 -6.77 -6.38
CA VAL A 62 5.42 -5.79 -6.22
C VAL A 62 5.97 -4.37 -6.22
N LEU A 63 7.11 -4.11 -5.57
CA LEU A 63 7.72 -2.79 -5.54
C LEU A 63 8.18 -2.29 -6.92
N THR A 64 8.52 -3.17 -7.87
CA THR A 64 8.88 -2.73 -9.23
C THR A 64 7.67 -2.26 -10.05
N HIS A 65 6.47 -2.68 -9.67
CA HIS A 65 5.21 -2.29 -10.31
C HIS A 65 4.42 -1.24 -9.54
N LEU A 66 4.76 -1.01 -8.27
CA LEU A 66 4.03 -0.11 -7.38
C LEU A 66 4.48 1.34 -7.55
N ASP A 67 3.70 2.12 -8.30
CA ASP A 67 3.91 3.56 -8.43
C ASP A 67 3.09 4.35 -7.39
N LEU A 68 3.80 4.93 -6.43
CA LEU A 68 3.28 5.82 -5.39
C LEU A 68 3.93 7.22 -5.43
N ASN A 69 4.50 7.62 -6.57
CA ASN A 69 5.04 8.97 -6.73
C ASN A 69 3.97 10.03 -6.44
N GLY A 70 4.33 11.03 -5.63
CA GLY A 70 3.40 12.08 -5.17
C GLY A 70 2.34 11.61 -4.17
N ILE A 71 2.40 10.36 -3.69
CA ILE A 71 1.52 9.81 -2.64
C ILE A 71 2.35 9.39 -1.43
N ALA A 72 3.45 8.68 -1.66
CA ALA A 72 4.35 8.20 -0.63
C ALA A 72 5.73 8.83 -0.79
N SER A 73 6.29 9.33 0.31
CA SER A 73 7.68 9.80 0.37
C SER A 73 8.68 8.64 0.44
N LYS A 74 8.23 7.49 0.95
CA LYS A 74 9.07 6.30 1.12
C LYS A 74 8.24 5.02 1.14
N VAL A 75 8.79 3.95 0.56
CA VAL A 75 8.25 2.59 0.62
C VAL A 75 9.38 1.63 0.99
N GLU A 76 9.16 0.76 1.97
CA GLU A 76 10.19 -0.16 2.47
C GLU A 76 9.64 -1.57 2.64
N ILE A 77 10.48 -2.58 2.34
CA ILE A 77 10.16 -3.97 2.63
C ILE A 77 10.73 -4.35 4.01
N ALA A 78 9.87 -4.80 4.91
CA ALA A 78 10.24 -5.26 6.24
C ALA A 78 9.98 -6.76 6.43
N GLY A 79 10.86 -7.40 7.21
CA GLY A 79 10.72 -8.80 7.62
C GLY A 79 10.49 -9.76 6.44
N PRO A 80 9.50 -10.67 6.53
CA PRO A 80 9.27 -11.69 5.52
C PRO A 80 8.67 -11.15 4.21
N GLY A 81 8.19 -9.90 4.16
CA GLY A 81 7.54 -9.34 2.97
C GLY A 81 6.48 -8.28 3.25
N PHE A 82 6.53 -7.61 4.42
CA PHE A 82 5.65 -6.46 4.69
C PHE A 82 6.08 -5.28 3.83
N ILE A 83 5.12 -4.55 3.26
CA ILE A 83 5.39 -3.29 2.54
C ILE A 83 4.93 -2.13 3.43
N ASN A 84 5.89 -1.40 3.99
CA ASN A 84 5.68 -0.20 4.78
C ASN A 84 5.58 1.02 3.87
N ILE A 85 4.56 1.86 4.07
CA ILE A 85 4.26 3.03 3.24
C ILE A 85 4.26 4.26 4.15
N PHE A 86 5.13 5.21 3.81
CA PHE A 86 5.24 6.52 4.46
C PHE A 86 4.66 7.56 3.50
N LEU A 87 3.57 8.21 3.88
CA LEU A 87 2.91 9.19 3.03
C LEU A 87 3.82 10.38 2.77
N ASP A 88 3.63 11.02 1.63
CA ASP A 88 4.19 12.35 1.40
C ASP A 88 3.42 13.37 2.26
N PRO A 89 4.10 14.18 3.10
CA PRO A 89 3.43 15.22 3.89
C PRO A 89 2.63 16.22 3.03
N ALA A 90 3.12 16.56 1.83
CA ALA A 90 2.44 17.48 0.92
C ALA A 90 1.15 16.86 0.38
N PHE A 91 1.20 15.59 -0.02
CA PHE A 91 0.03 14.83 -0.43
C PHE A 91 -1.02 14.80 0.69
N LEU A 92 -0.62 14.47 1.92
CA LEU A 92 -1.55 14.39 3.04
C LEU A 92 -2.16 15.76 3.36
N ALA A 93 -1.35 16.82 3.36
CA ALA A 93 -1.82 18.18 3.63
C ALA A 93 -2.83 18.66 2.57
N GLU A 94 -2.51 18.50 1.29
CA GLU A 94 -3.41 18.84 0.18
C GLU A 94 -4.70 18.04 0.29
N HIS A 95 -4.60 16.74 0.57
CA HIS A 95 -5.76 15.86 0.63
C HIS A 95 -6.72 16.22 1.77
N VAL A 96 -6.18 16.61 2.93
CA VAL A 96 -6.98 17.12 4.05
C VAL A 96 -7.61 18.46 3.72
N GLN A 97 -6.88 19.39 3.08
CA GLN A 97 -7.44 20.68 2.67
C GLN A 97 -8.61 20.50 1.68
N GLN A 98 -8.45 19.62 0.69
CA GLN A 98 -9.52 19.30 -0.27
C GLN A 98 -10.75 18.69 0.43
N ALA A 99 -10.53 17.83 1.44
CA ALA A 99 -11.62 17.26 2.21
C ALA A 99 -12.38 18.34 3.00
N LEU A 100 -11.66 19.27 3.65
CA LEU A 100 -12.24 20.37 4.41
C LEU A 100 -12.96 21.41 3.54
N ALA A 101 -12.52 21.59 2.30
CA ALA A 101 -13.15 22.49 1.34
C ALA A 101 -14.41 21.91 0.68
N SER A 102 -14.70 20.63 0.87
CA SER A 102 -15.86 19.97 0.26
C SER A 102 -17.13 20.23 1.05
N ASP A 103 -18.16 20.78 0.39
CA ASP A 103 -19.52 20.93 0.94
C ASP A 103 -20.19 19.58 1.27
N ARG A 104 -19.58 18.47 0.85
CA ARG A 104 -20.05 17.09 1.07
C ARG A 104 -19.18 16.32 2.06
N LEU A 105 -18.33 16.99 2.83
CA LEU A 105 -17.53 16.34 3.87
C LEU A 105 -18.44 15.57 4.84
N GLY A 106 -18.13 14.28 5.05
CA GLY A 106 -18.83 13.42 6.02
C GLY A 106 -20.07 12.69 5.50
N VAL A 107 -20.40 12.80 4.20
CA VAL A 107 -21.52 12.11 3.53
C VAL A 107 -21.04 10.91 2.72
#